data_AF-A0A657BBZ1-F1
#
_entry.id   AF-A0A657BBZ1-F1
#
_cell.length_a   1.000
_cell.length_b   1.000
_cell.length_c   1.000
_cell.angle_alpha   90.00
_cell.angle_beta   90.00
_cell.angle_gamma   90.00
#
_symmetry.space_group_name_H-M   'P 1'
#
loop_
_entity.id
_entity.type
_entity.pdbx_description
1 polymer ?
#
loop_
_entity_poly.entity_id
_entity_poly.type
_entity_poly.pdbx_seq_one_letter_code
_entity_poly.pdbx_strand_id
1 'polypeptide(L)'
;MIQTESMLDVADNSGARRVQCIKVLGGSHRRYARIGDVIKVTVKEAIPRGKVKKGQVLNAVVVRTRKGVRRPDGSLIKFDGNAAVLLNAQNAPIGTRIFGPV
;
A
#
# COMPACT_ATOMS: atom_id res chain seq x y z
N MET A 1 -6.97 7.20 -3.54
CA MET A 1 -7.68 7.50 -2.28
C MET A 1 -7.96 6.17 -1.63
N ILE A 2 -7.38 5.97 -0.45
CA ILE A 2 -7.45 4.73 0.32
C ILE A 2 -8.02 5.07 1.68
N GLN A 3 -8.93 4.24 2.19
CA GLN A 3 -9.53 4.39 3.52
C GLN A 3 -9.44 3.06 4.27
N THR A 4 -9.83 3.06 5.54
CA THR A 4 -10.02 1.82 6.30
C THR A 4 -10.92 0.84 5.52
N GLU A 5 -10.61 -0.44 5.61
CA GLU A 5 -11.22 -1.56 4.89
C GLU A 5 -10.96 -1.63 3.39
N SER A 6 -10.28 -0.64 2.79
CA SER A 6 -9.88 -0.71 1.38
C SER A 6 -8.92 -1.87 1.14
N MET A 7 -9.17 -2.63 0.08
CA MET A 7 -8.27 -3.68 -0.42
C MET A 7 -7.27 -3.09 -1.41
N LEU A 8 -6.00 -3.53 -1.29
CA LEU A 8 -4.91 -3.12 -2.16
C LEU A 8 -4.13 -4.35 -2.61
N ASP A 9 -3.66 -4.32 -3.85
CA ASP A 9 -2.67 -5.27 -4.34
C ASP A 9 -1.28 -4.92 -3.79
N VAL A 10 -0.43 -5.93 -3.65
CA VAL A 10 0.95 -5.74 -3.22
C VAL A 10 1.86 -5.62 -4.43
N ALA A 11 2.59 -4.51 -4.50
CA ALA A 11 3.47 -4.16 -5.61
C ALA A 11 4.94 -4.50 -5.34
N ASP A 12 5.21 -5.53 -4.55
CA ASP A 12 6.58 -5.98 -4.26
C ASP A 12 6.68 -7.52 -4.19
N ASN A 13 7.91 -8.03 -4.12
CA ASN A 13 8.20 -9.45 -3.94
C ASN A 13 8.26 -9.92 -2.47
N SER A 14 7.58 -9.24 -1.53
CA SER A 14 7.52 -9.65 -0.11
C SER A 14 6.81 -10.99 0.11
N GLY A 15 5.95 -11.38 -0.83
CA GLY A 15 5.16 -12.61 -0.78
C GLY A 15 3.70 -12.41 -0.38
N ALA A 16 3.26 -11.19 -0.05
CA ALA A 16 1.84 -10.89 0.02
C ALA A 16 1.28 -10.65 -1.39
N ARG A 17 0.01 -11.02 -1.61
CA ARG A 17 -0.73 -10.73 -2.84
C ARG A 17 -1.72 -9.60 -2.64
N ARG A 18 -2.49 -9.67 -1.56
CA ARG A 18 -3.49 -8.66 -1.19
C ARG A 18 -3.41 -8.28 0.27
N VAL A 19 -3.64 -7.01 0.54
CA VAL A 19 -3.74 -6.45 1.89
C VAL A 19 -4.99 -5.62 2.05
N GLN A 20 -5.45 -5.51 3.29
CA GLN A 20 -6.54 -4.61 3.66
C GLN A 20 -5.99 -3.48 4.53
N CYS A 21 -6.30 -2.23 4.19
CA CYS A 21 -6.03 -1.08 5.06
C CYS A 21 -6.87 -1.18 6.33
N ILE A 22 -6.23 -1.11 7.50
CA ILE A 22 -6.93 -1.13 8.80
C ILE A 22 -6.86 0.23 9.50
N LYS A 23 -5.87 1.08 9.14
CA LYS A 23 -5.75 2.44 9.66
C LYS A 23 -4.91 3.32 8.74
N VAL A 24 -5.43 4.52 8.44
CA VAL A 24 -4.66 5.60 7.81
C VAL A 24 -3.83 6.32 8.86
N LEU A 25 -2.53 6.51 8.61
CA LEU A 25 -1.59 7.15 9.54
C LEU A 25 -1.40 8.64 9.19
N GLY A 26 -0.85 9.42 10.13
CA GLY A 26 -0.57 10.86 9.94
C GLY A 26 -1.62 11.81 10.50
N GLY A 27 -2.44 11.38 11.47
CA GLY A 27 -3.33 12.26 12.23
C GLY A 27 -4.57 11.54 12.79
N SER A 28 -5.14 12.08 13.86
CA SER A 28 -6.35 11.55 14.54
C SER A 28 -7.59 11.60 13.65
N HIS A 29 -7.79 12.70 12.92
CA HIS A 29 -8.96 12.92 12.05
C HIS A 29 -8.72 12.53 10.59
N ARG A 30 -7.58 11.93 10.27
CA ARG A 30 -7.22 11.61 8.88
C ARG A 30 -8.00 10.39 8.39
N ARG A 31 -8.88 10.59 7.42
CA ARG A 31 -9.76 9.54 6.86
C ARG A 31 -9.20 8.87 5.61
N TYR A 32 -8.39 9.58 4.83
CA TYR A 32 -7.94 9.14 3.52
C TYR A 32 -6.43 9.23 3.34
N ALA A 33 -5.85 8.17 2.79
CA ALA A 33 -4.49 8.11 2.27
C ALA A 33 -4.46 8.33 0.75
N ARG A 34 -3.38 8.97 0.29
CA ARG A 34 -3.01 9.26 -1.09
C ARG A 34 -1.69 8.54 -1.41
N ILE A 35 -1.23 8.66 -2.66
CA ILE A 35 0.08 8.12 -3.06
C ILE A 35 1.17 8.75 -2.18
N GLY A 36 2.10 7.95 -1.68
CA GLY A 36 3.18 8.34 -0.77
C GLY A 36 2.83 8.23 0.71
N ASP A 37 1.55 8.07 1.07
CA ASP A 37 1.16 7.92 2.47
C ASP A 37 1.43 6.51 3.00
N VAL A 38 1.85 6.45 4.27
CA VAL A 38 1.97 5.20 5.02
C VAL A 38 0.65 4.85 5.67
N ILE A 39 0.24 3.59 5.53
CA ILE A 39 -0.97 3.02 6.11
C ILE A 39 -0.62 1.74 6.90
N LYS A 40 -1.41 1.44 7.92
CA LYS A 40 -1.41 0.13 8.59
C LYS A 40 -2.29 -0.82 7.79
N VAL A 41 -1.77 -2.01 7.50
CA VAL A 41 -2.46 -3.04 6.73
C VAL A 41 -2.42 -4.40 7.42
N THR A 42 -3.40 -5.24 7.13
CA THR A 42 -3.35 -6.67 7.43
C THR A 42 -3.24 -7.47 6.12
N VAL A 43 -2.40 -8.50 6.12
CA VAL A 43 -2.22 -9.38 4.95
C VAL A 43 -3.41 -10.32 4.83
N LYS A 44 -4.15 -10.23 3.72
CA LYS A 44 -5.33 -11.09 3.46
C LYS A 44 -4.98 -12.33 2.64
N GLU A 45 -4.04 -12.19 1.73
CA GLU A 45 -3.57 -13.26 0.86
C GLU A 45 -2.04 -13.22 0.79
N ALA A 46 -1.38 -14.35 1.02
CA ALA A 46 0.07 -14.50 0.95
C ALA A 46 0.44 -15.82 0.28
N ILE A 47 1.58 -15.86 -0.40
CA ILE A 47 2.16 -17.09 -0.92
C ILE A 47 2.71 -17.96 0.22
N PRO A 48 2.65 -19.30 0.12
CA PRO A 48 3.32 -20.17 1.07
C PRO A 48 4.82 -19.87 1.15
N ARG A 49 5.39 -19.97 2.37
CA ARG A 49 6.84 -19.75 2.63
C ARG A 49 7.37 -18.36 2.25
N GLY A 50 6.49 -17.36 2.04
CA GLY A 50 6.88 -15.96 1.84
C GLY A 50 7.44 -15.31 3.11
N LYS A 51 8.03 -14.11 2.98
CA LYS A 51 8.55 -13.34 4.13
C LYS A 51 7.42 -12.85 5.06
N VAL A 52 6.21 -12.78 4.54
CA VAL A 52 5.01 -12.30 5.23
C VAL A 52 3.94 -13.39 5.30
N LYS A 53 3.16 -13.39 6.38
CA LYS A 53 2.11 -14.39 6.65
C LYS A 53 0.71 -13.79 6.55
N LYS A 54 -0.28 -14.60 6.17
CA LYS A 54 -1.70 -14.20 6.25
C LYS A 54 -2.06 -13.79 7.69
N GLY A 55 -2.80 -12.70 7.84
CA GLY A 55 -3.18 -12.10 9.12
C GLY A 55 -2.12 -11.16 9.72
N GLN A 56 -0.88 -11.20 9.24
CA GLN A 56 0.18 -10.32 9.75
C GLN A 56 -0.17 -8.85 9.54
N VAL A 57 0.05 -8.03 10.57
CA VAL A 57 -0.16 -6.59 10.52
C VAL A 57 1.17 -5.89 10.25
N LEU A 58 1.20 -5.06 9.21
CA LEU A 58 2.40 -4.38 8.73
C LEU A 58 2.09 -2.92 8.40
N ASN A 59 3.14 -2.12 8.20
CA ASN A 59 3.01 -0.83 7.54
C ASN A 59 3.15 -1.05 6.03
N ALA A 60 2.54 -0.17 5.24
CA ALA A 60 2.69 -0.17 3.78
C ALA A 60 2.62 1.26 3.25
N VAL A 61 3.38 1.56 2.20
CA VAL A 61 3.28 2.83 1.47
C VAL A 61 2.39 2.67 0.26
N VAL A 62 1.44 3.58 0.07
CA VAL A 62 0.55 3.59 -1.10
C VAL A 62 1.34 4.08 -2.32
N VAL A 63 1.44 3.25 -3.36
CA VAL A 63 2.19 3.58 -4.59
C VAL A 63 1.29 3.88 -5.77
N ARG A 64 0.14 3.22 -5.87
CA ARG A 64 -0.84 3.45 -6.94
C ARG A 64 -2.22 3.67 -6.37
N THR A 65 -2.97 4.58 -6.97
CA THR A 65 -4.40 4.71 -6.67
C THR A 65 -5.24 5.01 -7.90
N ARG A 66 -6.47 4.46 -7.92
CA ARG A 66 -7.48 4.77 -8.94
C ARG A 66 -8.02 6.20 -8.85
N LYS A 67 -7.85 6.90 -7.72
CA LYS A 67 -8.23 8.33 -7.64
C LYS A 67 -7.26 9.22 -8.42
N GLY A 68 -6.01 8.78 -8.55
CA GLY A 68 -4.94 9.54 -9.17
C GLY A 68 -4.35 10.64 -8.28
N VAL A 69 -3.31 11.29 -8.81
CA VAL A 69 -2.60 12.44 -8.21
C VAL A 69 -2.48 13.54 -9.26
N ARG A 70 -2.83 14.77 -8.87
CA ARG A 70 -2.65 15.94 -9.72
C ARG A 70 -1.27 16.53 -9.46
N ARG A 71 -0.51 16.74 -10.52
CA ARG A 71 0.82 17.36 -10.47
C ARG A 71 0.73 18.89 -10.53
N PRO A 72 1.78 19.62 -10.11
CA PRO A 72 1.81 21.08 -10.16
C PRO A 72 1.64 21.66 -11.57
N ASP A 73 2.05 20.92 -12.61
CA ASP A 73 1.86 21.28 -14.02
C ASP A 73 0.42 21.11 -14.52
N GLY A 74 -0.51 20.70 -13.65
CA GLY A 74 -1.92 20.49 -13.97
C GLY A 74 -2.25 19.09 -14.48
N SER A 75 -1.25 18.29 -14.86
CA SER A 75 -1.44 16.91 -15.34
C SER A 75 -1.98 15.99 -14.24
N LEU A 76 -2.68 14.92 -14.63
CA LEU A 76 -3.28 13.93 -13.73
C LEU A 76 -2.71 12.56 -14.04
N ILE A 77 -2.01 11.94 -13.07
CA ILE A 77 -1.64 10.53 -13.16
C ILE A 77 -2.73 9.71 -12.49
N LYS A 78 -3.24 8.69 -13.17
CA LYS A 78 -4.22 7.76 -12.61
C LYS A 78 -3.82 6.33 -12.99
N PHE A 79 -4.02 5.41 -12.06
CA PHE A 79 -3.80 3.98 -12.29
C PHE A 79 -5.14 3.25 -12.29
N ASP A 80 -5.20 2.06 -12.88
CA ASP A 80 -6.44 1.27 -12.88
C ASP A 80 -6.75 0.67 -11.51
N GLY A 81 -5.70 0.30 -10.77
CA GLY A 81 -5.77 -0.36 -9.46
C GLY A 81 -5.16 0.45 -8.32
N ASN A 82 -5.45 0.00 -7.10
CA ASN A 82 -4.81 0.48 -5.88
C ASN A 82 -3.74 -0.52 -5.46
N ALA A 83 -2.52 -0.04 -5.22
CA ALA A 83 -1.43 -0.90 -4.79
C ALA A 83 -0.54 -0.24 -3.73
N ALA A 84 0.09 -1.08 -2.92
CA ALA A 84 1.01 -0.67 -1.87
C ALA A 84 2.25 -1.55 -1.82
N VAL A 85 3.32 -1.01 -1.23
CA VAL A 85 4.58 -1.73 -0.95
C VAL A 85 4.69 -1.93 0.55
N LEU A 86 5.06 -3.14 0.99
CA LEU A 86 5.11 -3.46 2.41
C LEU A 86 6.40 -2.97 3.04
N LEU A 87 6.28 -2.41 4.24
CA LEU A 87 7.38 -1.82 4.99
C LEU A 87 7.65 -2.61 6.29
N ASN A 88 8.92 -2.67 6.68
CA ASN A 88 9.36 -3.19 7.96
C ASN A 88 9.24 -2.12 9.08
N ALA A 89 9.71 -2.44 10.28
CA ALA A 89 9.65 -1.53 11.44
C ALA A 89 10.53 -0.28 11.26
N GLN A 90 11.56 -0.34 10.42
CA GLN A 90 12.44 0.76 10.06
C GLN A 90 11.90 1.58 8.86
N ASN A 91 10.64 1.34 8.45
CA ASN A 91 10.01 1.95 7.28
C ASN A 91 10.77 1.71 5.96
N ALA A 92 11.55 0.63 5.88
CA ALA A 92 12.18 0.19 4.65
C ALA A 92 11.34 -0.91 3.96
N PRO A 93 11.37 -1.02 2.61
CA PRO A 93 10.67 -2.08 1.90
C PRO A 93 11.09 -3.48 2.35
N ILE A 94 10.11 -4.37 2.55
CA ILE A 94 10.37 -5.80 2.85
C ILE A 94 10.79 -6.55 1.57
N GLY A 95 10.15 -6.21 0.46
CA GLY A 95 10.54 -6.66 -0.86
C GLY A 95 11.80 -5.97 -1.35
N THR A 96 12.61 -6.70 -2.12
CA THR A 96 13.80 -6.17 -2.79
C THR A 96 13.51 -5.68 -4.21
N ARG A 97 12.35 -6.06 -4.76
CA ARG A 97 11.92 -5.69 -6.12
C ARG A 97 10.49 -5.15 -6.08
N ILE A 98 10.30 -4.03 -6.76
CA ILE A 98 9.00 -3.36 -6.92
C ILE A 98 8.41 -3.69 -8.30
N PHE A 99 7.08 -3.82 -8.37
CA PHE A 99 6.35 -4.20 -9.57
C PHE A 99 5.48 -3.07 -10.12
N GLY A 100 5.51 -2.93 -11.45
CA GLY A 100 4.73 -1.95 -12.19
C GLY A 100 5.22 -0.51 -12.02
N PRO A 101 4.60 0.44 -12.71
CA PRO A 101 4.90 1.86 -12.56
C PRO A 101 4.50 2.37 -11.17
N VAL A 102 5.25 3.37 -10.69
CA VAL A 102 5.11 4.03 -9.38
C VAL A 102 5.12 5.53 -9.57
#